data_AF-A0A2I1CVP5-F1
#
_entry.id   AF-A0A2I1CVP5-F1
#
_cell.length_a   1.000
_cell.length_b   1.000
_cell.length_c   1.000
_cell.angle_alpha   90.00
_cell.angle_beta   90.00
_cell.angle_gamma   90.00
#
_symmetry.space_group_name_H-M   'P 1'
#
loop_
_entity.id
_entity.type
_entity.pdbx_description
1 polymer ?
#
loop_
_entity_poly.entity_id
_entity_poly.type
_entity_poly.pdbx_seq_one_letter_code
_entity_poly.pdbx_strand_id
1 'polypeptide(L)'
;MNDVTMHKHASIFTKPLTERDAPGYRDLIYRPQDLKSIKSCIHQGTRAVTAAAEAANTPMADGESPAPGGTPSKNAVLLLPRSEEVIPPRGIVNSAQLEKELIRMFANAVMFNPVPQRGFGPAFPLTADGASRESTLVPEPDEGGIIKDTLEMFEDVEQAVTRWRAAERTADELASKSYLQLQIHKS
;
A
#
# COMPACT_ATOMS: atom_id res chain seq x y z
N MET A 1 -0.99 10.26 2.10
CA MET A 1 -1.33 9.99 0.67
C MET A 1 -1.35 11.24 -0.20
N ASN A 2 -1.85 12.39 0.27
CA ASN A 2 -1.83 13.64 -0.52
C ASN A 2 -0.39 14.03 -0.93
N ASP A 3 0.56 13.95 0.01
CA ASP A 3 1.99 14.25 -0.23
C ASP A 3 2.57 13.42 -1.39
N VAL A 4 2.24 12.13 -1.43
CA VAL A 4 2.67 11.21 -2.50
C VAL A 4 2.09 11.63 -3.85
N THR A 5 0.83 12.07 -3.88
CA THR A 5 0.13 12.38 -5.12
C THR A 5 0.42 13.77 -5.68
N MET A 6 0.92 14.67 -4.84
CA MET A 6 1.35 16.03 -5.20
C MET A 6 2.84 16.09 -5.51
N HIS A 7 3.56 14.97 -5.40
CA HIS A 7 4.97 14.89 -5.75
C HIS A 7 5.20 15.21 -7.24
N LYS A 8 6.28 15.92 -7.57
CA LYS A 8 6.61 16.36 -8.94
C LYS A 8 6.61 15.22 -9.97
N HIS A 9 7.06 14.04 -9.54
CA HIS A 9 7.16 12.82 -10.36
C HIS A 9 5.97 11.87 -10.19
N ALA A 10 4.89 12.28 -9.50
CA ALA A 10 3.75 11.40 -9.26
C ALA A 10 2.97 11.07 -10.54
N SER A 11 3.05 11.93 -11.56
CA SER A 11 2.28 11.85 -12.80
C SER A 11 2.42 10.49 -13.51
N ILE A 12 3.64 9.94 -13.56
CA ILE A 12 3.94 8.65 -14.22
C ILE A 12 3.29 7.44 -13.52
N PHE A 13 2.89 7.59 -12.25
CA PHE A 13 2.28 6.54 -11.43
C PHE A 13 0.77 6.71 -11.22
N THR A 14 0.15 7.72 -11.84
CA THR A 14 -1.24 8.10 -11.54
C THR A 14 -2.28 7.08 -11.97
N LYS A 15 -2.04 6.38 -13.08
CA LYS A 15 -2.99 5.44 -13.70
C LYS A 15 -2.32 4.09 -13.98
N PRO A 16 -3.10 2.99 -14.05
CA PRO A 16 -2.61 1.72 -14.54
C PRO A 16 -2.03 1.86 -15.96
N LEU A 17 -0.93 1.17 -16.22
CA LEU A 17 -0.31 1.13 -17.55
C LEU A 17 -1.14 0.28 -18.52
N THR A 18 -1.32 0.80 -19.72
CA THR A 18 -1.90 0.06 -20.85
C THR A 18 -0.80 -0.54 -21.72
N GLU A 19 -1.13 -1.54 -22.56
CA GLU A 19 -0.17 -2.12 -23.52
C GLU A 19 0.43 -1.08 -24.48
N ARG A 20 -0.28 0.02 -24.73
CA ARG A 20 0.24 1.13 -25.52
C ARG A 20 1.26 1.98 -24.77
N ASP A 21 1.02 2.19 -23.47
CA ASP A 21 1.91 3.00 -22.62
C ASP A 21 3.21 2.22 -22.31
N ALA A 22 3.12 0.89 -22.16
CA ALA A 22 4.25 0.03 -21.85
C ALA A 22 4.05 -1.38 -22.47
N PRO A 23 4.49 -1.59 -23.73
CA PRO A 23 4.33 -2.87 -24.42
C PRO A 23 5.06 -4.02 -23.70
N GLY A 24 4.35 -5.12 -23.44
CA GLY A 24 4.92 -6.29 -22.75
C GLY A 24 5.12 -6.10 -21.25
N TYR A 25 4.60 -5.01 -20.67
CA TYR A 25 4.66 -4.77 -19.22
C TYR A 25 3.98 -5.89 -18.43
N ARG A 26 2.84 -6.38 -18.91
CA ARG A 26 2.07 -7.42 -18.24
C ARG A 26 2.69 -8.82 -18.32
N ASP A 27 3.60 -9.02 -19.26
CA ASP A 27 4.35 -10.29 -19.40
C ASP A 27 5.51 -10.37 -18.41
N LEU A 28 6.08 -9.22 -18.03
CA LEU A 28 7.20 -9.14 -17.08
C LEU A 28 6.74 -8.86 -15.64
N ILE A 29 5.72 -8.01 -15.45
CA ILE A 29 5.28 -7.53 -14.13
C ILE A 29 3.97 -8.23 -13.73
N TYR A 30 4.10 -9.24 -12.86
CA TYR A 30 2.95 -10.06 -12.42
C TYR A 30 1.97 -9.35 -11.48
N ARG A 31 2.42 -8.30 -10.78
CA ARG A 31 1.54 -7.48 -9.92
C ARG A 31 1.72 -6.00 -10.24
N PRO A 32 1.04 -5.50 -11.29
CA PRO A 32 0.98 -4.08 -11.59
C PRO A 32 0.42 -3.29 -10.40
N GLN A 33 0.91 -2.07 -10.20
CA GLN A 33 0.43 -1.18 -9.15
C GLN A 33 0.58 0.28 -9.56
N ASP A 34 -0.38 1.10 -9.14
CA ASP A 34 -0.48 2.53 -9.45
C ASP A 34 -1.21 3.30 -8.32
N LEU A 35 -1.08 4.63 -8.30
CA LEU A 35 -1.64 5.48 -7.25
C LEU A 35 -3.17 5.46 -7.19
N LYS A 36 -3.86 5.31 -8.32
CA LYS A 36 -5.33 5.22 -8.36
C LYS A 36 -5.78 3.90 -7.74
N SER A 37 -5.12 2.80 -8.06
CA SER A 37 -5.37 1.49 -7.44
C SER A 37 -5.08 1.50 -5.95
N ILE A 38 -3.96 2.10 -5.51
CA ILE A 38 -3.63 2.26 -4.08
C ILE A 38 -4.72 3.04 -3.34
N LYS A 39 -5.18 4.18 -3.88
CA LYS A 39 -6.28 4.95 -3.28
C LYS A 39 -7.56 4.15 -3.15
N SER A 40 -7.90 3.35 -4.17
CA SER A 40 -9.06 2.45 -4.12
C SER A 40 -8.90 1.41 -3.02
N CYS A 41 -7.71 0.83 -2.85
CA CYS A 41 -7.42 -0.14 -1.79
C CYS A 41 -7.55 0.49 -0.39
N ILE A 42 -7.09 1.73 -0.20
CA ILE A 42 -7.30 2.47 1.07
C ILE A 42 -8.79 2.62 1.36
N HIS A 43 -9.58 3.06 0.37
CA HIS A 43 -11.03 3.24 0.56
C HIS A 43 -11.73 1.92 0.92
N GLN A 44 -11.35 0.82 0.27
CA GLN A 44 -11.85 -0.52 0.59
C GLN A 44 -11.46 -0.94 2.02
N GLY A 45 -10.20 -0.72 2.42
CA GLY A 45 -9.74 -1.02 3.77
C GLY A 45 -10.47 -0.22 4.84
N THR A 46 -10.69 1.08 4.63
CA THR A 46 -11.49 1.92 5.54
C THR A 46 -12.92 1.40 5.67
N ARG A 47 -13.56 1.05 4.55
CA ARG A 47 -14.93 0.48 4.58
C ARG A 47 -14.99 -0.83 5.35
N ALA A 48 -14.02 -1.72 5.16
CA ALA A 48 -13.95 -3.00 5.87
C ALA A 48 -13.78 -2.81 7.39
N VAL A 49 -12.91 -1.87 7.81
CA VAL A 49 -12.72 -1.53 9.23
C VAL A 49 -14.01 -0.96 9.84
N THR A 50 -14.68 -0.04 9.15
CA THR A 50 -15.95 0.53 9.62
C THR A 50 -17.05 -0.53 9.73
N ALA A 51 -17.22 -1.36 8.70
CA ALA A 51 -18.23 -2.42 8.70
C ALA A 51 -18.02 -3.43 9.84
N ALA A 52 -16.76 -3.79 10.11
CA ALA A 52 -16.45 -4.65 11.25
C ALA A 52 -16.71 -3.95 12.60
N ALA A 53 -16.41 -2.65 12.71
CA ALA A 53 -16.71 -1.87 13.91
C ALA A 53 -18.21 -1.77 14.19
N GLU A 54 -19.04 -1.66 13.14
CA GLU A 54 -20.49 -1.70 13.24
C GLU A 54 -20.99 -3.09 13.66
N ALA A 55 -20.46 -4.16 13.06
CA ALA A 55 -20.80 -5.54 13.41
C ALA A 55 -20.39 -5.93 14.85
N ALA A 56 -19.31 -5.35 15.38
CA ALA A 56 -18.92 -5.54 16.78
C ALA A 56 -19.87 -4.80 17.76
N ASN A 57 -20.64 -3.83 17.28
CA ASN A 57 -21.59 -3.05 18.08
C ASN A 57 -23.05 -3.50 17.91
N THR A 58 -23.36 -4.49 17.06
CA THR A 58 -24.69 -5.11 17.03
C THR A 58 -24.88 -6.01 18.26
N PRO A 59 -25.84 -5.72 19.15
CA PRO A 59 -26.23 -6.68 20.17
C PRO A 59 -26.80 -7.90 19.44
N MET A 60 -26.27 -9.09 19.71
CA MET A 60 -26.91 -10.34 19.30
C MET A 60 -28.34 -10.34 19.85
N ALA A 61 -29.31 -10.09 18.98
CA ALA A 61 -30.70 -10.33 19.25
C ALA A 61 -30.99 -11.78 18.83
N ASP A 62 -31.01 -12.68 19.81
CA ASP A 62 -32.02 -13.75 19.87
C ASP A 62 -32.05 -14.37 21.28
N GLY A 63 -33.17 -14.14 21.99
CA GLY A 63 -33.78 -15.10 22.91
C GLY A 63 -33.45 -15.06 24.42
N GLU A 64 -34.00 -14.07 25.14
CA GLU A 64 -34.62 -14.11 26.51
C GLU A 64 -34.32 -12.86 27.36
N SER A 65 -35.34 -12.38 28.09
CA SER A 65 -35.48 -11.02 28.67
C SER A 65 -34.70 -10.77 30.00
N PRO A 66 -34.89 -9.63 30.71
CA PRO A 66 -33.96 -8.50 30.73
C PRO A 66 -33.26 -8.28 32.08
N ALA A 67 -32.02 -7.82 32.07
CA ALA A 67 -31.37 -7.21 33.25
C ALA A 67 -30.87 -5.80 32.88
N PRO A 68 -31.23 -4.74 33.64
CA PRO A 68 -30.83 -3.37 33.32
C PRO A 68 -29.47 -3.09 33.94
N GLY A 69 -28.49 -2.65 33.14
CA GLY A 69 -27.28 -2.01 33.68
C GLY A 69 -25.94 -2.53 33.16
N GLY A 70 -25.77 -2.64 31.85
CA GLY A 70 -24.45 -2.81 31.23
C GLY A 70 -24.18 -1.65 30.29
N THR A 71 -23.38 -0.66 30.71
CA THR A 71 -22.90 0.41 29.84
C THR A 71 -22.08 -0.18 28.68
N PRO A 72 -22.27 0.28 27.43
CA PRO A 72 -21.55 -0.27 26.30
C PRO A 72 -20.08 0.17 26.40
N SER A 73 -19.20 -0.79 26.61
CA SER A 73 -17.76 -0.56 26.69
C SER A 73 -17.24 -0.19 25.30
N LYS A 74 -16.93 1.09 25.09
CA LYS A 74 -16.51 1.69 23.80
C LYS A 74 -15.12 1.26 23.30
N ASN A 75 -14.51 0.23 23.89
CA ASN A 75 -13.11 -0.13 23.63
C ASN A 75 -12.95 -1.63 23.37
N ALA A 76 -13.65 -2.13 22.35
CA ALA A 76 -13.34 -3.43 21.78
C ALA A 76 -12.14 -3.28 20.83
N VAL A 77 -11.02 -3.92 21.16
CA VAL A 77 -9.96 -4.20 20.19
C VAL A 77 -10.62 -5.02 19.06
N LEU A 78 -10.85 -4.38 17.92
CA LEU A 78 -11.47 -4.98 16.74
C LEU A 78 -10.48 -5.91 16.06
N LEU A 79 -10.37 -7.13 16.59
CA LEU A 79 -9.81 -8.26 15.86
C LEU A 79 -10.75 -8.55 14.68
N LEU A 80 -10.44 -7.98 13.51
CA LEU A 80 -11.17 -8.27 12.28
C LEU A 80 -11.16 -9.79 12.04
N PRO A 81 -12.32 -10.45 11.93
CA PRO A 81 -12.39 -11.81 11.42
C PRO A 81 -11.67 -11.87 10.08
N ARG A 82 -10.83 -12.89 9.91
CA ARG A 82 -10.02 -13.14 8.71
C ARG A 82 -10.93 -13.50 7.53
N SER A 83 -11.61 -12.53 6.95
CA SER A 83 -12.52 -12.70 5.81
C SER A 83 -11.74 -12.63 4.48
N GLU A 84 -12.23 -13.30 3.43
CA GLU A 84 -11.55 -13.36 2.12
C GLU A 84 -11.36 -11.98 1.43
N GLU A 85 -12.09 -10.95 1.88
CA GLU A 85 -11.87 -9.55 1.50
C GLU A 85 -10.56 -8.97 2.08
N VAL A 86 -10.12 -9.52 3.22
CA VAL A 86 -8.87 -9.23 3.94
C VAL A 86 -7.75 -10.21 3.53
N ILE A 87 -8.05 -11.38 2.94
CA ILE A 87 -7.06 -12.29 2.36
C ILE A 87 -7.62 -13.06 1.15
N PRO A 88 -7.04 -12.93 -0.06
CA PRO A 88 -5.90 -12.09 -0.40
C PRO A 88 -6.34 -10.60 -0.46
N PRO A 89 -5.83 -9.71 0.42
CA PRO A 89 -6.45 -8.40 0.63
C PRO A 89 -6.30 -7.53 -0.60
N ARG A 90 -7.41 -6.88 -0.99
CA ARG A 90 -7.37 -5.67 -1.81
C ARG A 90 -7.61 -4.39 -1.00
N GLY A 91 -7.70 -4.48 0.33
CA GLY A 91 -7.87 -3.34 1.24
C GLY A 91 -6.60 -2.97 2.01
N ILE A 92 -6.27 -1.68 2.10
CA ILE A 92 -5.17 -1.14 2.92
C ILE A 92 -5.75 -0.59 4.23
N VAL A 93 -5.40 -1.19 5.37
CA VAL A 93 -5.89 -0.82 6.71
C VAL A 93 -4.82 -0.23 7.63
N ASN A 94 -3.54 -0.30 7.26
CA ASN A 94 -2.44 0.27 8.05
C ASN A 94 -1.29 0.77 7.15
N SER A 95 -0.35 1.50 7.77
CA SER A 95 0.84 2.02 7.09
C SER A 95 1.74 0.95 6.46
N ALA A 96 1.89 -0.23 7.06
CA ALA A 96 2.72 -1.30 6.53
C ALA A 96 2.17 -1.87 5.20
N GLN A 97 0.85 -1.97 5.07
CA GLN A 97 0.20 -2.37 3.83
C GLN A 97 0.32 -1.28 2.75
N LEU A 98 0.17 -0.01 3.15
CA LEU A 98 0.36 1.12 2.24
C LEU A 98 1.78 1.12 1.67
N GLU A 99 2.77 0.99 2.55
CA GLU A 99 4.18 0.92 2.19
C GLU A 99 4.48 -0.21 1.21
N LYS A 100 3.98 -1.42 1.49
CA LYS A 100 4.16 -2.58 0.61
C LYS A 100 3.69 -2.31 -0.82
N GLU A 101 2.55 -1.63 -0.97
CA GLU A 101 1.99 -1.31 -2.28
C GLU A 101 2.72 -0.13 -2.96
N LEU A 102 3.20 0.85 -2.20
CA LEU A 102 4.07 1.91 -2.74
C LEU A 102 5.41 1.35 -3.22
N ILE A 103 6.07 0.51 -2.42
CA ILE A 103 7.32 -0.17 -2.79
C ILE A 103 7.12 -1.02 -4.04
N ARG A 104 6.00 -1.76 -4.13
CA ARG A 104 5.67 -2.54 -5.33
C ARG A 104 5.62 -1.67 -6.58
N MET A 105 4.93 -0.54 -6.51
CA MET A 105 4.80 0.41 -7.62
C MET A 105 6.17 0.89 -8.12
N PHE A 106 7.07 1.27 -7.20
CA PHE A 106 8.42 1.70 -7.55
C PHE A 106 9.30 0.55 -8.07
N ALA A 107 9.26 -0.60 -7.41
CA ALA A 107 10.01 -1.79 -7.82
C ALA A 107 9.63 -2.23 -9.25
N ASN A 108 8.34 -2.20 -9.58
CA ASN A 108 7.87 -2.52 -10.92
C ASN A 108 8.44 -1.56 -11.97
N ALA A 109 8.53 -0.26 -11.65
CA ALA A 109 9.10 0.73 -12.56
C ALA A 109 10.61 0.53 -12.77
N VAL A 110 11.35 0.18 -11.72
CA VAL A 110 12.79 -0.17 -11.84
C VAL A 110 12.99 -1.48 -12.61
N MET A 111 12.15 -2.49 -12.36
CA MET A 111 12.25 -3.79 -13.03
C MET A 111 11.93 -3.72 -14.53
N PHE A 112 10.94 -2.91 -14.91
CA PHE A 112 10.53 -2.78 -16.32
C PHE A 112 11.45 -1.86 -17.13
N ASN A 113 12.11 -0.90 -16.47
CA ASN A 113 13.06 0.02 -17.10
C ASN A 113 14.51 -0.32 -16.66
N PRO A 114 15.14 -1.42 -17.13
CA PRO A 114 16.51 -1.72 -16.77
C PRO A 114 17.50 -0.77 -17.48
N VAL A 115 18.53 -0.29 -16.76
CA VAL A 115 19.67 0.39 -17.41
C VAL A 115 20.56 -0.64 -18.12
N PRO A 116 21.15 -0.32 -19.29
CA PRO A 116 22.07 -1.21 -20.02
C PRO A 116 23.24 -1.73 -19.17
N GLN A 117 23.64 -0.98 -18.15
CA GLN A 117 24.75 -1.30 -17.25
C GLN A 117 24.36 -2.24 -16.07
N ARG A 118 23.07 -2.54 -15.88
CA ARG A 118 22.54 -3.39 -14.78
C ARG A 118 22.31 -4.83 -15.22
N GLY A 119 23.08 -5.31 -16.19
CA GLY A 119 23.28 -6.75 -16.37
C GLY A 119 23.97 -7.36 -15.14
N PHE A 120 24.08 -8.68 -15.09
CA PHE A 120 24.78 -9.41 -14.02
C PHE A 120 26.32 -9.21 -14.05
N GLY A 121 26.80 -8.06 -14.54
CA GLY A 121 28.20 -7.80 -14.87
C GLY A 121 28.65 -8.52 -16.14
N PRO A 122 29.90 -8.30 -16.60
CA PRO A 122 30.45 -8.96 -17.79
C PRO A 122 30.49 -10.49 -17.69
N ALA A 123 30.34 -11.05 -16.48
CA ALA A 123 30.30 -12.48 -16.22
C ALA A 123 29.01 -13.18 -16.67
N PHE A 124 27.96 -12.42 -16.98
CA PHE A 124 26.67 -12.95 -17.42
C PHE A 124 26.15 -12.09 -18.58
N PRO A 125 26.62 -12.36 -19.80
CA PRO A 125 26.04 -11.77 -20.99
C PRO A 125 24.57 -12.21 -21.05
N LEU A 126 23.63 -11.27 -20.93
CA LEU A 126 22.28 -11.56 -21.40
C LEU A 126 22.43 -11.85 -22.89
N THR A 127 22.15 -13.09 -23.29
CA THR A 127 22.08 -13.50 -24.68
C THR A 127 21.09 -12.57 -25.37
N ALA A 128 21.59 -11.63 -26.17
CA ALA A 128 20.81 -10.84 -27.10
C ALA A 128 20.37 -11.71 -28.28
N ASP A 129 19.77 -12.87 -28.00
CA ASP A 129 19.29 -13.79 -29.01
C ASP A 129 17.76 -13.77 -28.99
N GLY A 130 17.26 -12.81 -29.77
CA GLY A 130 15.88 -12.42 -29.90
C GLY A 130 15.80 -11.31 -30.92
N ALA A 131 16.32 -11.58 -32.12
CA ALA A 131 16.27 -10.72 -33.30
C ALA A 131 14.81 -10.43 -33.70
N SER A 132 14.18 -9.46 -33.03
CA SER A 132 13.01 -8.67 -33.47
C SER A 132 12.55 -7.75 -32.34
N ARG A 133 13.41 -6.85 -31.85
CA ARG A 133 13.00 -5.69 -31.03
C ARG A 133 13.60 -4.41 -31.63
N GLU A 134 13.43 -4.25 -32.93
CA GLU A 134 13.58 -2.96 -33.61
C GLU A 134 12.39 -2.09 -33.20
N SER A 135 12.68 -0.87 -32.75
CA SER A 135 11.75 0.15 -32.26
C SER A 135 11.20 -0.05 -30.84
N THR A 136 11.74 0.69 -29.88
CA THR A 136 11.02 1.83 -29.28
C THR A 136 12.00 2.61 -28.40
N LEU A 137 12.41 3.78 -28.91
CA LEU A 137 12.92 4.95 -28.20
C LEU A 137 14.04 4.70 -27.18
N VAL A 138 15.28 4.95 -27.61
CA VAL A 138 16.32 5.46 -26.71
C VAL A 138 15.73 6.69 -26.02
N PRO A 139 15.52 6.71 -24.68
CA PRO A 139 15.09 7.92 -24.02
C PRO A 139 16.21 8.95 -24.18
N GLU A 140 15.85 10.10 -24.76
CA GLU A 140 16.67 11.30 -24.81
C GLU A 140 17.36 11.52 -23.46
N PRO A 141 18.67 11.83 -23.43
CA PRO A 141 19.43 11.96 -22.19
C PRO A 141 19.10 13.22 -21.37
N ASP A 142 18.17 14.08 -21.82
CA ASP A 142 17.97 15.41 -21.26
C ASP A 142 16.78 15.56 -20.29
N GLU A 143 16.08 14.48 -19.96
CA GLU A 143 15.02 14.50 -18.94
C GLU A 143 15.23 13.31 -18.00
N GLY A 144 15.42 13.59 -16.71
CA GLY A 144 15.80 12.61 -15.70
C GLY A 144 15.07 11.29 -15.87
N GLY A 145 15.78 10.26 -16.34
CA GLY A 145 15.13 9.05 -16.82
C GLY A 145 14.19 8.45 -15.77
N ILE A 146 13.17 7.71 -16.21
CA ILE A 146 12.10 7.14 -15.36
C ILE A 146 12.63 6.51 -14.06
N ILE A 147 13.80 5.87 -14.11
CA ILE A 147 14.46 5.27 -12.95
C ILE A 147 14.90 6.33 -11.93
N LYS A 148 15.52 7.42 -12.38
CA LYS A 148 15.91 8.55 -11.53
C LYS A 148 14.67 9.18 -10.88
N ASP A 149 13.63 9.44 -11.66
CA ASP A 149 12.36 9.99 -11.13
C ASP A 149 11.70 9.04 -10.12
N THR A 150 11.77 7.74 -10.38
CA THR A 150 11.29 6.68 -9.47
C THR A 150 12.07 6.69 -8.16
N LEU A 151 13.39 6.80 -8.21
CA LEU A 151 14.26 6.81 -7.02
C LEU A 151 14.07 8.08 -6.19
N GLU A 152 14.02 9.26 -6.83
CA GLU A 152 13.75 10.52 -6.15
C GLU A 152 12.39 10.49 -5.44
N MET A 153 11.34 10.01 -6.12
CA MET A 153 10.04 9.88 -5.50
C MET A 153 10.02 8.84 -4.37
N PHE A 154 10.76 7.75 -4.51
CA PHE A 154 10.85 6.71 -3.48
C PHE A 154 11.43 7.27 -2.17
N GLU A 155 12.52 8.04 -2.23
CA GLU A 155 13.17 8.60 -1.04
C GLU A 155 12.23 9.49 -0.22
N ASP A 156 11.50 10.38 -0.89
CA ASP A 156 10.54 11.29 -0.23
C ASP A 156 9.36 10.52 0.36
N VAL A 157 8.85 9.51 -0.37
CA VAL A 157 7.73 8.69 0.07
C VAL A 157 8.11 7.80 1.25
N GLU A 158 9.30 7.22 1.26
CA GLU A 158 9.82 6.41 2.37
C GLU A 158 9.90 7.22 3.67
N GLN A 159 10.36 8.48 3.59
CA GLN A 159 10.37 9.38 4.74
C GLN A 159 8.96 9.67 5.25
N ALA A 160 8.01 9.94 4.35
CA ALA A 160 6.62 10.18 4.72
C ALA A 160 5.98 8.96 5.40
N VAL A 161 6.18 7.77 4.84
CA VAL A 161 5.69 6.50 5.42
C VAL A 161 6.31 6.23 6.78
N THR A 162 7.60 6.49 6.95
CA THR A 162 8.29 6.29 8.23
C THR A 162 7.71 7.20 9.31
N ARG A 163 7.40 8.46 8.98
CA ARG A 163 6.72 9.40 9.88
C ARG A 163 5.32 8.92 10.26
N TRP A 164 4.52 8.44 9.30
CA TRP A 164 3.19 7.88 9.58
C TRP A 164 3.26 6.63 10.46
N ARG A 165 4.23 5.73 10.22
CA ARG A 165 4.46 4.55 11.08
C ARG A 165 4.83 4.93 12.51
N ALA A 166 5.67 5.94 12.70
CA ALA A 166 6.04 6.41 14.04
C ALA A 166 4.83 7.01 14.77
N ALA A 167 3.97 7.74 14.05
CA ALA A 167 2.74 8.30 14.60
C ALA A 167 1.72 7.21 15.00
N GLU A 168 1.55 6.16 14.18
CA GLU A 168 0.67 5.02 14.50
C GLU A 168 1.12 4.28 15.76
N ARG A 169 2.43 3.96 15.90
CA ARG A 169 2.94 3.31 17.11
C ARG A 169 2.70 4.15 18.37
N THR A 170 2.93 5.46 18.26
CA THR A 170 2.70 6.37 19.40
C THR A 170 1.23 6.40 19.79
N ALA A 171 0.32 6.37 18.82
CA ALA A 171 -1.12 6.29 19.08
C ALA A 171 -1.53 4.97 19.74
N ASP A 172 -1.01 3.84 19.26
CA ASP A 172 -1.25 2.51 19.85
C ASP A 172 -0.73 2.42 21.29
N GLU A 173 0.45 2.99 21.57
CA GLU A 173 1.00 3.05 22.92
C GLU A 173 0.15 3.91 23.86
N LEU A 174 -0.34 5.06 23.39
CA LEU A 174 -1.23 5.93 24.17
C LEU A 174 -2.58 5.28 24.44
N ALA A 175 -3.16 4.59 23.45
CA ALA A 175 -4.38 3.82 23.60
C ALA A 175 -4.20 2.69 24.64
N SER A 176 -3.08 1.98 24.56
CA SER A 176 -2.73 0.91 25.51
C SER A 176 -2.54 1.42 26.94
N LYS A 177 -1.84 2.54 27.13
CA LYS A 177 -1.68 3.18 28.45
C LYS A 177 -3.01 3.65 29.03
N SER A 178 -3.88 4.22 28.20
CA SER A 178 -5.22 4.67 28.60
C SER A 178 -6.10 3.50 29.03
N TYR A 179 -6.00 2.36 28.34
CA TYR A 179 -6.71 1.12 28.72
C TYR A 179 -6.25 0.61 30.10
N LEU A 180 -4.93 0.58 30.35
CA LEU A 180 -4.38 0.15 31.63
C LEU A 180 -4.77 1.07 32.79
N GLN A 181 -4.79 2.39 32.57
CA GLN A 181 -5.26 3.36 33.57
C GLN A 181 -6.73 3.15 33.97
N LEU A 182 -7.60 2.85 32.99
CA LEU A 182 -9.03 2.56 33.24
C LEU A 182 -9.26 1.24 34.00
N GLN A 183 -8.40 0.24 33.81
CA GLN A 183 -8.46 -1.04 34.55
C GLN A 183 -8.07 -0.85 36.03
N ILE A 184 -7.07 -0.02 36.30
CA ILE A 184 -6.58 0.24 37.68
C ILE A 184 -7.60 1.00 38.52
N HIS A 185 -8.38 1.92 37.93
CA HIS A 185 -9.41 2.68 38.67
C HIS A 185 -10.72 1.89 38.93
N LYS A 186 -10.85 0.67 38.41
CA LYS A 186 -12.04 -0.18 38.59
C LYS A 186 -11.85 -1.32 39.62
N SER A 187 -10.69 -1.43 40.27
CA SER A 187 -10.43 -2.33 41.40
C SER A 187 -10.31 -1.55 42.71
#